data_AF-A0A096MFZ5-F1
#
_entry.id   AF-A0A096MFZ5-F1
#
_cell.length_a   1.000
_cell.length_b   1.000
_cell.length_c   1.000
_cell.angle_alpha   90.00
_cell.angle_beta   90.00
_cell.angle_gamma   90.00
#
_symmetry.space_group_name_H-M   'P 1'
#
loop_
_entity.id
_entity.type
_entity.pdbx_description
1 polymer ?
#
loop_
_entity_poly.entity_id
_entity_poly.type
_entity_poly.pdbx_seq_one_letter_code
_entity_poly.pdbx_strand_id
1 'polypeptide(L)'
;MTEMTHVYNSNRRVMVNRYISELKFVESADKLAKNLRELRRRSGFLAQKIKELSSHVRKQVEELYRTEVDIDMKLRTCQGSCRAALPFSVDHHGYQSLQTDLRLMDKTMTQKTKPSTPPQNIPRVTLQPANVGPPPSAEYKKIPTVQKELLTQFEDIEQNRMVLVDQSDQPDSCGLPY
;
A
#
# COMPACT_ATOMS: atom_id res chain seq x y z
N MET A 1 17.08 -42.55 30.86
CA MET A 1 17.69 -41.25 30.46
C MET A 1 17.63 -41.02 28.95
N THR A 2 17.94 -42.03 28.12
CA THR A 2 17.95 -41.92 26.64
C THR A 2 16.62 -41.46 26.02
N GLU A 3 15.48 -41.96 26.53
CA GLU A 3 14.15 -41.51 26.07
C GLU A 3 13.87 -40.04 26.41
N MET A 4 14.23 -39.60 27.62
CA MET A 4 14.10 -38.19 28.05
C MET A 4 14.93 -37.26 27.15
N THR A 5 16.18 -37.64 26.84
CA THR A 5 17.04 -36.89 25.92
C THR A 5 16.44 -36.83 24.52
N HIS A 6 15.83 -37.91 24.05
CA HIS A 6 15.15 -37.95 22.75
C HIS A 6 13.92 -37.01 22.72
N VAL A 7 13.08 -37.05 23.76
CA VAL A 7 11.92 -36.15 23.90
C VAL A 7 12.34 -34.68 23.96
N TYR A 8 13.37 -34.36 24.74
CA TYR A 8 13.96 -33.02 24.80
C TYR A 8 14.41 -32.53 23.43
N ASN A 9 15.23 -33.32 22.73
CA ASN A 9 15.76 -32.96 21.42
C ASN A 9 14.66 -32.79 20.37
N SER A 10 13.62 -33.63 20.43
CA SER A 10 12.45 -33.54 19.56
C SER A 10 11.70 -32.22 19.79
N ASN A 11 11.33 -31.93 21.04
CA ASN A 11 10.62 -30.70 21.41
C ASN A 11 11.45 -29.44 21.11
N ARG A 12 12.75 -29.47 21.42
CA ARG A 12 13.67 -28.38 21.11
C ARG A 12 13.71 -28.10 19.61
N ARG A 13 13.76 -29.14 18.78
CA ARG A 13 13.72 -29.00 17.32
C ARG A 13 12.42 -28.32 16.87
N VAL A 14 11.28 -28.71 17.41
CA VAL A 14 9.97 -28.11 17.08
C VAL A 14 9.93 -26.63 17.47
N MET A 15 10.37 -26.28 18.68
CA MET A 15 10.39 -24.89 19.16
C MET A 15 11.33 -23.99 18.34
N VAL A 16 12.54 -24.46 18.06
CA VAL A 16 13.50 -23.72 17.23
C VAL A 16 12.97 -23.56 15.80
N ASN A 17 12.40 -24.61 15.21
CA ASN A 17 11.82 -24.53 13.88
C ASN A 17 10.64 -23.55 13.81
N ARG A 18 9.80 -23.51 14.86
CA ARG A 18 8.73 -22.53 14.98
C ARG A 18 9.29 -21.12 15.07
N TYR A 19 10.28 -20.87 15.93
CA TYR A 19 10.90 -19.54 16.01
C TYR A 19 11.47 -19.08 14.66
N ILE A 20 12.16 -19.97 13.93
CA ILE A 20 12.68 -19.66 12.59
C ILE A 20 11.54 -19.35 11.60
N SER A 21 10.41 -20.07 11.66
CA SER A 21 9.28 -19.79 10.77
C SER A 21 8.60 -18.47 11.10
N GLU A 22 8.48 -18.12 12.39
CA GLU A 22 7.96 -16.84 12.85
C GLU A 22 8.84 -15.67 12.40
N LEU A 23 10.18 -15.82 12.46
CA LEU A 23 11.11 -14.83 11.92
C LEU A 23 10.94 -14.63 10.40
N LYS A 24 10.87 -15.72 9.63
CA LYS A 24 10.65 -15.66 8.18
C LYS A 24 9.33 -15.00 7.82
N PHE A 25 8.29 -15.25 8.62
CA PHE A 25 6.99 -14.61 8.46
C PHE A 25 7.08 -13.10 8.67
N VAL A 26 7.74 -12.65 9.75
CA VAL A 26 7.94 -11.22 10.04
C VAL A 26 8.73 -10.52 8.93
N GLU A 27 9.80 -11.13 8.44
CA GLU A 27 10.57 -10.60 7.30
C GLU A 27 9.70 -10.46 6.03
N SER A 28 8.92 -11.50 5.72
CA SER A 28 8.02 -11.50 4.56
C SER A 28 6.93 -10.44 4.68
N ALA A 29 6.36 -10.28 5.88
CA ALA A 29 5.37 -9.26 6.19
C ALA A 29 5.94 -7.85 6.07
N ASP A 30 7.18 -7.61 6.53
CA ASP A 30 7.85 -6.32 6.40
C ASP A 30 8.11 -5.96 4.93
N LYS A 31 8.58 -6.92 4.13
CA LYS A 31 8.77 -6.75 2.68
C LYS A 31 7.45 -6.41 1.98
N LEU A 32 6.37 -7.11 2.31
CA LEU A 32 5.04 -6.83 1.77
C LEU A 32 4.56 -5.43 2.16
N ALA A 33 4.72 -5.03 3.42
CA ALA A 33 4.35 -3.70 3.90
C ALA A 33 5.14 -2.58 3.21
N LYS A 34 6.42 -2.78 2.91
CA LYS A 34 7.24 -1.85 2.10
C LYS A 34 6.71 -1.74 0.66
N ASN A 35 6.48 -2.88 0.01
CA ASN A 35 5.98 -2.91 -1.37
C ASN A 35 4.60 -2.25 -1.50
N LEU A 36 3.69 -2.50 -0.56
CA LEU A 36 2.36 -1.89 -0.54
C LEU A 36 2.43 -0.36 -0.33
N ARG A 37 3.32 0.12 0.55
CA ARG A 37 3.55 1.56 0.74
C ARG A 37 4.06 2.22 -0.55
N GLU A 38 5.03 1.61 -1.20
CA GLU A 38 5.56 2.11 -2.47
C GLU A 38 4.48 2.12 -3.57
N LEU A 39 3.73 1.03 -3.72
CA LEU A 39 2.65 0.93 -4.69
C LEU A 39 1.59 1.98 -4.45
N ARG A 40 1.20 2.22 -3.19
CA ARG A 40 0.24 3.26 -2.82
C ARG A 40 0.73 4.65 -3.19
N ARG A 41 2.01 4.97 -2.91
CA ARG A 41 2.62 6.25 -3.30
C ARG A 41 2.61 6.45 -4.82
N ARG A 42 3.06 5.43 -5.57
CA ARG A 42 3.09 5.47 -7.04
C ARG A 42 1.68 5.59 -7.62
N SER A 43 0.73 4.82 -7.11
CA SER A 43 -0.68 4.85 -7.54
C SER A 43 -1.32 6.22 -7.28
N GLY A 44 -1.11 6.81 -6.10
CA GLY A 44 -1.61 8.14 -5.78
C GLY A 44 -1.04 9.23 -6.70
N PHE A 45 0.26 9.17 -6.99
CA PHE A 45 0.91 10.07 -7.94
C PHE A 45 0.35 9.94 -9.36
N LEU A 46 0.16 8.71 -9.85
CA LEU A 46 -0.41 8.45 -11.17
C LEU A 46 -1.87 8.92 -11.25
N ALA A 47 -2.68 8.69 -10.21
CA ALA A 47 -4.05 9.16 -10.15
C ALA A 47 -4.13 10.69 -10.26
N GLN A 48 -3.23 11.41 -9.58
CA GLN A 48 -3.13 12.86 -9.67
C GLN A 48 -2.74 13.32 -11.09
N LYS A 49 -1.74 12.67 -11.70
CA LYS A 49 -1.36 12.95 -13.10
C LYS A 49 -2.49 12.75 -14.10
N ILE A 50 -3.26 11.66 -13.96
CA ILE A 50 -4.40 11.40 -14.85
C ILE A 50 -5.47 12.49 -14.67
N LYS A 51 -5.71 12.94 -13.44
CA LYS A 51 -6.67 14.03 -13.16
C LYS A 51 -6.25 15.34 -13.81
N GLU A 52 -4.97 15.69 -13.74
CA GLU A 52 -4.42 16.88 -14.40
C GLU A 52 -4.55 16.79 -15.92
N LEU A 53 -4.17 15.65 -16.49
CA LEU A 53 -4.28 15.42 -17.92
C LEU A 53 -5.74 15.45 -18.41
N SER A 54 -6.67 14.82 -17.68
CA SER A 54 -8.11 14.89 -17.96
C SER A 54 -8.59 16.34 -18.02
N SER A 55 -8.18 17.16 -17.05
CA SER A 55 -8.53 18.58 -17.04
C SER A 55 -7.93 19.35 -18.24
N HIS A 56 -6.72 19.03 -18.67
CA HIS A 56 -6.11 19.65 -19.85
C HIS A 56 -6.83 19.25 -21.14
N VAL A 57 -7.09 17.96 -21.33
CA VAL A 57 -7.82 17.44 -22.50
C VAL A 57 -9.20 18.08 -22.59
N ARG A 58 -9.93 18.21 -21.48
CA ARG A 58 -11.24 18.86 -21.46
C ARG A 58 -11.19 20.31 -21.96
N LYS A 59 -10.19 21.08 -21.52
CA LYS A 59 -9.99 22.46 -21.99
C LYS A 59 -9.65 22.50 -23.47
N GLN A 60 -8.75 21.62 -23.91
CA GLN A 60 -8.36 21.51 -25.31
C GLN A 60 -9.55 21.18 -26.21
N VAL A 61 -10.41 20.24 -25.82
CA VAL A 61 -11.62 19.89 -26.58
C VAL A 61 -12.58 21.07 -26.70
N GLU A 62 -12.74 21.87 -25.63
CA GLU A 62 -13.56 23.07 -25.64
C GLU A 62 -12.97 24.16 -26.57
N GLU A 63 -11.67 24.37 -26.51
CA GLU A 63 -10.96 25.31 -27.40
C GLU A 63 -11.05 24.88 -28.87
N LEU A 64 -10.89 23.59 -29.13
CA LEU A 64 -10.95 23.01 -30.48
C LEU A 64 -12.36 23.19 -31.06
N TYR A 65 -13.41 22.91 -30.28
CA TYR A 65 -14.79 23.15 -30.68
C TYR A 65 -15.05 24.62 -31.02
N ARG A 66 -14.64 25.55 -30.15
CA ARG A 66 -14.81 27.00 -30.39
C ARG A 66 -14.07 27.45 -31.65
N THR A 67 -12.86 26.95 -31.85
CA THR A 67 -12.03 27.27 -33.02
C THR A 67 -12.67 26.73 -34.30
N GLU A 68 -13.21 25.51 -34.26
CA GLU A 68 -13.86 24.92 -35.44
C GLU A 68 -15.16 25.66 -35.82
N VAL A 69 -15.96 26.07 -34.84
CA VAL A 69 -17.13 26.92 -35.06
C VAL A 69 -16.75 28.30 -35.62
N ASP A 70 -15.67 28.90 -35.14
CA ASP A 70 -15.15 30.16 -35.68
C ASP A 70 -14.66 30.00 -37.13
N ILE A 71 -13.95 28.91 -37.44
CA ILE A 71 -13.53 28.59 -38.80
C ILE A 71 -14.73 28.39 -39.73
N ASP A 72 -15.74 27.64 -39.30
CA ASP A 72 -16.98 27.44 -40.06
C ASP A 72 -17.65 28.77 -40.40
N MET A 73 -17.78 29.65 -39.40
CA MET A 73 -18.35 30.98 -39.60
C MET A 73 -17.50 31.82 -40.57
N LYS A 74 -16.17 31.80 -40.43
CA LYS A 74 -15.25 32.52 -41.33
C LYS A 74 -15.35 32.01 -42.78
N LEU A 75 -15.38 30.70 -42.99
CA LEU A 75 -15.54 30.12 -44.32
C LEU A 75 -16.89 30.48 -44.95
N ARG A 76 -17.97 30.50 -44.16
CA ARG A 76 -19.29 30.95 -44.61
C ARG A 76 -19.30 32.43 -45.00
N THR A 77 -18.62 33.29 -44.25
CA THR A 77 -18.53 34.73 -44.60
C THR A 77 -17.79 34.97 -45.91
N CYS A 78 -16.80 34.14 -46.26
CA CYS A 78 -16.09 34.23 -47.53
C CYS A 78 -16.98 33.98 -48.75
N GLN A 79 -18.14 33.32 -48.61
CA GLN A 79 -19.07 33.08 -49.71
C GLN A 79 -19.58 34.39 -50.35
N GLY A 80 -19.65 35.49 -49.59
CA GLY A 80 -20.02 36.81 -50.09
C GLY A 80 -18.88 37.62 -50.71
N SER A 81 -17.62 37.18 -50.57
CA SER A 81 -16.43 37.94 -50.99
C SER A 81 -15.52 37.19 -51.95
N CYS A 82 -15.60 35.87 -51.99
CA CYS A 82 -14.77 35.00 -52.81
C CYS A 82 -15.56 34.39 -53.97
N ARG A 83 -14.88 34.09 -55.08
CA ARG A 83 -15.49 33.44 -56.26
C ARG A 83 -16.09 32.06 -55.95
N ALA A 84 -15.53 31.35 -54.97
CA ALA A 84 -16.01 30.07 -54.47
C ALA A 84 -15.72 29.96 -52.96
N ALA A 85 -16.60 29.28 -52.22
CA ALA A 85 -16.42 28.96 -50.81
C ALA A 85 -16.32 27.44 -50.63
N LEU A 86 -15.52 27.01 -49.66
CA LEU A 86 -15.39 25.61 -49.29
C LEU A 86 -16.61 25.19 -48.46
N PRO A 87 -17.36 24.14 -48.85
CA PRO A 87 -18.42 23.60 -48.02
C PRO A 87 -17.79 22.93 -46.79
N PHE A 88 -17.99 23.55 -45.63
CA PHE A 88 -17.53 23.07 -44.34
C PHE A 88 -18.71 23.13 -43.35
N SER A 89 -18.72 22.21 -42.39
CA SER A 89 -19.71 22.17 -41.32
C SER A 89 -19.13 21.48 -40.10
N VAL A 90 -19.38 22.03 -38.92
CA VAL A 90 -18.91 21.44 -37.64
C VAL A 90 -19.76 20.24 -37.25
N ASP A 91 -19.12 19.14 -36.84
CA ASP A 91 -19.82 18.00 -36.21
C ASP A 91 -20.09 18.28 -34.73
N HIS A 92 -21.19 18.98 -34.45
CA HIS A 92 -21.60 19.29 -33.08
C HIS A 92 -21.87 18.04 -32.23
N HIS A 93 -22.38 16.97 -32.82
CA HIS A 93 -22.72 15.75 -32.10
C HIS A 93 -21.47 15.01 -31.64
N GLY A 94 -20.43 14.95 -32.48
CA GLY A 94 -19.13 14.39 -32.13
C GLY A 94 -18.52 15.03 -30.87
N TYR A 95 -18.53 16.36 -30.79
CA TYR A 95 -18.05 17.07 -29.59
C TYR A 95 -18.90 16.80 -28.34
N GLN A 96 -20.23 16.71 -28.50
CA GLN A 96 -21.12 16.41 -27.40
C GLN A 96 -20.89 14.99 -26.85
N SER A 97 -20.66 14.01 -27.73
CA SER A 97 -20.29 12.64 -27.34
C SER A 97 -18.97 12.64 -26.57
N LEU A 98 -17.93 13.28 -27.13
CA LEU A 98 -16.61 13.36 -26.50
C LEU A 98 -16.66 14.01 -25.12
N GLN A 99 -17.45 15.08 -24.95
CA GLN A 99 -17.63 15.73 -23.65
C GLN A 99 -18.38 14.83 -22.66
N THR A 100 -19.31 14.02 -23.13
CA THR A 100 -20.03 13.03 -22.30
C THR A 100 -19.09 11.94 -21.81
N ASP A 101 -18.22 11.43 -22.69
CA ASP A 101 -17.23 10.41 -22.35
C ASP A 101 -16.21 10.92 -21.33
N LEU A 102 -15.71 12.15 -21.50
CA LEU A 102 -14.81 12.78 -20.53
C LEU A 102 -15.47 12.94 -19.15
N ARG A 103 -16.75 13.34 -19.11
CA ARG A 103 -17.50 13.43 -17.84
C ARG A 103 -17.72 12.07 -17.19
N LEU A 104 -17.98 11.02 -17.99
CA LEU A 104 -18.11 9.67 -17.47
C LEU A 104 -16.77 9.18 -16.89
N MET A 105 -15.65 9.45 -17.55
CA MET A 105 -14.32 9.12 -17.06
C MET A 105 -14.05 9.77 -15.69
N ASP A 106 -14.32 11.07 -15.54
CA ASP A 106 -14.16 11.79 -14.28
C ASP A 106 -15.03 11.19 -13.15
N LYS A 107 -16.26 10.79 -13.45
CA LYS A 107 -17.17 10.12 -12.51
C LYS A 107 -16.62 8.76 -12.07
N THR A 108 -16.09 7.97 -13.00
CA THR A 108 -15.52 6.65 -12.66
C THR A 108 -14.25 6.78 -11.81
N MET A 109 -13.40 7.78 -12.06
CA MET A 109 -12.22 8.05 -11.23
C MET A 109 -12.59 8.45 -9.80
N THR A 110 -13.61 9.28 -9.64
CA THR A 110 -14.09 9.74 -8.32
C THR A 110 -14.81 8.64 -7.52
N GLN A 111 -15.52 7.73 -8.19
CA GLN A 111 -16.10 6.55 -7.53
C GLN A 111 -15.03 5.54 -7.11
N LYS A 112 -14.02 5.27 -7.96
CA LYS A 112 -12.92 4.35 -7.63
C LYS A 112 -12.01 4.85 -6.49
N THR A 113 -12.06 6.15 -6.17
CA THR A 113 -11.36 6.74 -5.02
C THR A 113 -12.21 6.79 -3.74
N LYS A 114 -13.51 6.41 -3.81
CA LYS A 114 -14.37 6.16 -2.65
C LYS A 114 -14.53 4.65 -2.37
N PRO A 115 -13.48 3.98 -1.89
CA PRO A 115 -13.68 2.95 -0.87
C PRO A 115 -12.86 3.31 0.37
N SER A 116 -13.41 3.04 1.55
CA SER A 116 -12.90 3.33 2.91
C SER A 116 -11.50 3.94 2.95
N THR A 117 -11.36 5.18 3.41
CA THR A 117 -10.07 5.85 3.64
C THR A 117 -9.05 4.81 4.11
N PRO A 118 -8.14 4.33 3.25
CA PRO A 118 -7.30 3.21 3.63
C PRO A 118 -6.45 3.70 4.79
N PRO A 119 -6.29 2.93 5.88
CA PRO A 119 -5.63 3.40 7.09
C PRO A 119 -4.32 4.10 6.70
N GLN A 120 -4.09 5.29 7.26
CA GLN A 120 -2.99 6.17 6.83
C GLN A 120 -1.63 5.45 6.88
N ASN A 121 -1.51 4.48 7.79
CA ASN A 121 -0.36 3.62 7.94
C ASN A 121 -0.68 2.16 7.62
N ILE A 122 0.28 1.49 6.97
CA ILE A 122 0.27 0.02 6.84
C ILE A 122 1.03 -0.50 8.08
N PRO A 123 0.35 -1.18 9.03
CA PRO A 123 0.98 -1.68 10.24
C PRO A 123 2.12 -2.65 9.92
N ARG A 124 3.15 -2.67 10.77
CA ARG A 124 4.25 -3.64 10.65
C ARG A 124 4.02 -4.77 11.64
N VAL A 125 4.23 -6.00 11.18
CA VAL A 125 4.28 -7.14 12.09
C VAL A 125 5.67 -7.19 12.72
N THR A 126 5.73 -7.28 14.03
CA THR A 126 6.98 -7.40 14.80
C THR A 126 6.92 -8.62 15.70
N LEU A 127 8.09 -9.23 15.95
CA LEU A 127 8.23 -10.28 16.94
C LEU A 127 8.64 -9.63 18.27
N GLN A 128 7.84 -9.81 19.31
CA GLN A 128 8.14 -9.29 20.65
C GLN A 128 8.17 -10.46 21.65
N PRO A 129 9.02 -10.38 22.70
CA PRO A 129 8.97 -11.35 23.79
C PRO A 129 7.56 -11.42 24.38
N ALA A 130 7.06 -12.64 24.58
CA ALA A 130 5.81 -12.88 25.26
C ALA A 130 5.99 -12.63 26.76
N ASN A 131 5.08 -11.87 27.37
CA ASN A 131 5.06 -11.74 28.83
C ASN A 131 4.53 -13.05 29.43
N VAL A 132 5.45 -13.90 29.86
CA VAL A 132 5.18 -15.21 30.47
C VAL A 132 5.17 -15.18 31.99
N GLY A 133 5.06 -13.99 32.59
CA GLY A 133 5.16 -13.78 34.03
C GLY A 133 6.58 -13.45 34.49
N PRO A 134 6.78 -13.26 35.81
CA PRO A 134 8.10 -12.95 36.36
C PRO A 134 9.07 -14.13 36.13
N PRO A 135 10.37 -13.84 35.91
CA PRO A 135 11.37 -14.89 35.76
C PRO A 135 11.40 -15.77 37.01
N PRO A 136 11.57 -17.10 36.86
CA PRO A 136 11.63 -18.01 38.00
C PRO A 136 12.78 -17.63 38.94
N SER A 137 12.53 -17.68 40.25
CA SER A 137 13.53 -17.32 41.27
C SER A 137 14.76 -18.24 41.20
N ALA A 138 15.92 -17.75 41.60
CA ALA A 138 17.14 -18.57 41.63
C ALA A 138 17.01 -19.76 42.62
N GLU A 139 16.14 -19.64 43.62
CA GLU A 139 15.78 -20.69 44.58
C GLU A 139 15.01 -21.84 43.93
N TYR A 140 14.17 -21.56 42.92
CA TYR A 140 13.40 -22.58 42.21
C TYR A 140 14.32 -23.64 41.57
N LYS A 141 15.47 -23.23 41.03
CA LYS A 141 16.48 -24.12 40.44
C LYS A 141 17.17 -25.02 41.46
N LYS A 142 17.07 -24.71 42.76
CA LYS A 142 17.66 -25.47 43.86
C LYS A 142 16.71 -26.53 44.42
N ILE A 143 15.43 -26.54 44.03
CA ILE A 143 14.45 -27.51 44.50
C ILE A 143 14.85 -28.91 44.00
N PRO A 144 15.01 -29.92 44.88
CA PRO A 144 15.43 -31.27 44.49
C PRO A 144 14.53 -31.90 43.42
N THR A 145 13.21 -31.65 43.47
CA THR A 145 12.25 -32.12 42.47
C THR A 145 12.50 -31.48 41.10
N VAL A 146 12.79 -30.18 41.04
CA VAL A 146 13.08 -29.46 39.78
C VAL A 146 14.34 -30.01 39.10
N GLN A 147 15.38 -30.31 39.90
CA GLN A 147 16.62 -30.91 39.39
C GLN A 147 16.43 -32.37 38.96
N LYS A 148 15.69 -33.16 39.75
CA LYS A 148 15.40 -34.57 39.45
C LYS A 148 14.52 -34.74 38.22
N GLU A 149 13.53 -33.87 38.04
CA GLU A 149 12.57 -33.91 36.93
C GLU A 149 13.00 -33.03 35.73
N LEU A 150 14.15 -32.35 35.82
CA LEU A 150 14.73 -31.55 34.75
C LEU A 150 13.77 -30.48 34.20
N LEU A 151 13.03 -29.79 35.08
CA LEU A 151 11.98 -28.83 34.70
C LEU A 151 12.52 -27.50 34.13
N THR A 152 13.84 -27.32 34.05
CA THR A 152 14.52 -26.11 33.56
C THR A 152 15.00 -26.22 32.10
N GLN A 153 14.63 -27.30 31.40
CA GLN A 153 15.19 -27.66 30.09
C GLN A 153 15.00 -26.63 28.98
N PHE A 154 13.97 -25.77 29.06
CA PHE A 154 13.64 -24.80 28.00
C PHE A 154 13.71 -23.35 28.47
N GLU A 155 14.34 -23.08 29.62
CA GLU A 155 14.54 -21.71 30.10
C GLU A 155 15.45 -20.88 29.19
N ASP A 156 16.26 -21.52 28.34
CA ASP A 156 17.11 -20.87 27.33
C ASP A 156 16.32 -20.39 26.09
N ILE A 157 15.07 -20.82 25.94
CA ILE A 157 14.24 -20.50 24.77
C ILE A 157 13.24 -19.41 25.16
N GLU A 158 13.48 -18.19 24.70
CA GLU A 158 12.52 -17.10 24.86
C GLU A 158 11.24 -17.36 24.05
N GLN A 159 10.09 -17.18 24.71
CA GLN A 159 8.80 -17.23 24.02
C GLN A 159 8.54 -15.88 23.36
N ASN A 160 8.11 -15.93 22.11
CA ASN A 160 7.81 -14.75 21.31
C ASN A 160 6.35 -14.72 20.87
N ARG A 161 5.83 -13.52 20.64
CA ARG A 161 4.50 -13.28 20.07
C ARG A 161 4.60 -12.26 18.94
N MET A 162 3.74 -12.42 17.94
CA MET A 162 3.62 -11.46 16.85
C MET A 162 2.70 -10.31 17.27
N VAL A 163 3.14 -9.08 17.06
CA VAL A 163 2.39 -7.86 17.37
C VAL A 163 2.33 -6.97 16.14
N LEU A 164 1.13 -6.47 15.83
CA LEU A 164 0.94 -5.41 14.85
C LEU A 164 1.28 -4.07 15.51
N VAL A 165 2.30 -3.39 14.97
CA VAL A 165 2.76 -2.10 15.45
C VAL A 165 2.40 -1.04 14.42
N ASP A 166 1.65 -0.04 14.85
CA ASP A 166 1.38 1.15 14.05
C ASP A 166 2.65 1.98 13.94
N GLN A 167 2.88 2.52 12.75
CA GLN A 167 4.13 3.21 12.41
C GLN A 167 4.15 4.67 12.88
N SER A 168 3.23 5.09 13.77
CA SER A 168 3.18 6.46 14.30
C SER A 168 4.35 6.80 15.23
N ASP A 169 5.09 5.81 15.72
CA ASP A 169 6.10 5.98 16.78
C ASP A 169 7.54 5.67 16.33
N GLN A 170 7.93 6.08 15.12
CA GLN A 170 9.36 6.08 14.76
C GLN A 170 9.77 7.47 14.28
N PRO A 171 10.48 8.28 15.12
CA PRO A 171 11.08 9.50 14.65
C PRO A 171 12.12 9.12 13.60
N ASP A 172 12.03 9.75 12.42
CA ASP A 172 13.06 9.71 11.40
C ASP A 172 14.39 10.20 12.01
N SER A 173 15.21 9.26 12.50
CA SER A 173 16.57 9.54 12.92
C SER A 173 17.46 9.65 11.68
N CYS A 174 17.22 10.69 10.88
CA CYS A 174 18.14 11.18 9.85
C CYS A 174 18.23 12.69 9.98
N GLY A 175 18.76 13.15 11.12
CA GLY A 175 19.34 14.48 11.25
C GLY A 175 20.86 14.35 11.18
N LEU A 176 21.45 14.72 10.04
CA LEU A 176 22.89 14.98 9.94
C LEU A 176 23.22 16.23 10.77
N PRO A 177 24.30 16.24 11.57
CA PRO A 177 24.75 17.46 12.22
C PRO A 177 25.43 18.38 11.20
N TYR A 178 25.18 19.68 11.37
CA TYR A 178 25.84 20.79 10.69
C TYR A 178 27.35 20.80 10.94
#